data_AF-A0A2I0AKM7-F1
#
_entry.id   AF-A0A2I0AKM7-F1
#
_cell.length_a   1.000
_cell.length_b   1.000
_cell.length_c   1.000
_cell.angle_alpha   90.00
_cell.angle_beta   90.00
_cell.angle_gamma   90.00
#
_symmetry.space_group_name_H-M   'P 1'
#
loop_
_entity.id
_entity.type
_entity.pdbx_description
1 polymer ?
#
loop_
_entity_poly.entity_id
_entity_poly.type
_entity_poly.pdbx_seq_one_letter_code
_entity_poly.pdbx_strand_id
1 'polypeptide(L)'
;MKLMISSFLPHIFFLFHCFVVVVPASALPAMSENQSNAGTAPAVPAVLVFGDSIVDTGNNNGLNTIAKCNFPPYGINFPGHRPTGRFCNGRVPSDFIASLLGVKEYLPPYLGKGLGPADLLTGVVFASGGAGLDPLTSKLASAISLQGQLELFREYKQKVRAIAGGEMAERIFSGSLYVLCLGSDDVANTYFPTPFRKEYDPPSYANLLVRSAVSFVKELIQEGGRRIGVVGIPPIGCVPSQRTVAGGAERACAAGQNELARLYNEGLAAEIQQLNANYSGMILVYVDIYYTLLDMMQNPHNYGKPYN
;
A
#
# COMPACT_ATOMS: atom_id res chain seq x y z
N MET A 1 -18.68 38.31 -24.78
CA MET A 1 -19.33 39.44 -24.07
C MET A 1 -18.77 39.44 -22.65
N LYS A 2 -17.53 39.88 -22.44
CA LYS A 2 -17.08 41.25 -22.10
C LYS A 2 -17.86 41.91 -20.94
N LEU A 3 -17.08 42.24 -19.89
CA LEU A 3 -17.20 43.22 -18.79
C LEU A 3 -17.57 42.66 -17.39
N MET A 4 -16.68 42.68 -16.37
CA MET A 4 -16.14 43.80 -15.52
C MET A 4 -17.21 44.33 -14.53
N ILE A 5 -17.04 44.48 -13.20
CA ILE A 5 -15.98 45.15 -12.39
C ILE A 5 -16.24 44.95 -10.86
N SER A 6 -15.13 44.95 -10.09
CA SER A 6 -14.83 45.35 -8.68
C SER A 6 -15.92 45.40 -7.58
N SER A 7 -15.74 44.68 -6.46
CA SER A 7 -15.10 45.08 -5.18
C SER A 7 -16.00 45.85 -4.22
N PHE A 8 -16.12 45.41 -2.95
CA PHE A 8 -16.03 46.24 -1.73
C PHE A 8 -16.20 45.34 -0.47
N LEU A 9 -15.20 45.35 0.40
CA LEU A 9 -15.26 45.04 1.85
C LEU A 9 -14.85 46.35 2.56
N PRO A 10 -15.20 46.64 3.85
CA PRO A 10 -14.68 45.85 4.97
C PRO A 10 -15.44 45.85 6.34
N HIS A 11 -14.96 44.94 7.20
CA HIS A 11 -14.92 44.93 8.69
C HIS A 11 -16.20 44.72 9.54
N ILE A 12 -16.28 43.53 10.19
CA ILE A 12 -16.41 43.41 11.66
C ILE A 12 -15.55 42.23 12.14
N PHE A 13 -14.58 42.53 13.01
CA PHE A 13 -13.83 41.61 13.87
C PHE A 13 -14.71 41.20 15.06
N PHE A 14 -14.72 39.90 15.44
CA PHE A 14 -14.60 39.46 16.85
C PHE A 14 -14.36 37.95 16.96
N LEU A 15 -13.10 37.61 17.30
CA LEU A 15 -12.59 36.55 18.19
C LEU A 15 -13.30 35.18 18.28
N PHE A 16 -12.59 34.12 17.87
CA PHE A 16 -12.17 33.03 18.78
C PHE A 16 -10.86 32.40 18.27
N HIS A 17 -9.83 32.44 19.13
CA HIS A 17 -8.53 31.78 18.91
C HIS A 17 -8.62 30.30 19.25
N CYS A 18 -8.14 29.43 18.35
CA CYS A 18 -7.34 28.25 18.69
C CYS A 18 -6.38 27.99 17.52
N PHE A 19 -5.12 27.74 17.85
CA PHE A 19 -3.95 27.77 16.95
C PHE A 19 -4.08 26.85 15.74
N VAL A 20 -4.05 27.42 14.53
CA VAL A 20 -3.65 26.74 13.30
C VAL A 20 -2.37 27.44 12.83
N VAL A 21 -1.24 26.72 12.83
CA VAL A 21 -0.02 27.18 12.16
C VAL A 21 -0.27 27.05 10.66
N VAL A 22 -0.72 28.13 10.04
CA VAL A 22 -0.78 28.29 8.58
C VAL A 22 0.59 28.78 8.13
N VAL A 23 1.35 27.94 7.41
CA VAL A 23 2.51 28.42 6.65
C VAL A 23 1.98 29.12 5.39
N PRO A 24 2.34 30.38 5.11
CA PRO A 24 1.78 31.13 3.99
C PRO A 24 2.26 30.57 2.64
N ALA A 25 1.30 30.30 1.78
CA ALA A 25 1.52 29.99 0.37
C ALA A 25 1.93 31.27 -0.37
N SER A 26 3.24 31.45 -0.55
CA SER A 26 3.76 32.45 -1.48
C SER A 26 5.07 31.95 -2.11
N ALA A 27 5.02 31.84 -3.45
CA ALA A 27 6.09 31.53 -4.39
C ALA A 27 6.55 30.06 -4.47
N LEU A 28 5.72 29.18 -5.09
CA LEU A 28 6.23 27.99 -5.78
C LEU A 28 6.64 28.40 -7.20
N PRO A 29 7.93 28.28 -7.60
CA PRO A 29 8.31 28.43 -9.00
C PRO A 29 7.72 27.29 -9.81
N ALA A 30 7.33 27.59 -11.06
CA ALA A 30 6.91 26.59 -12.04
C ALA A 30 7.93 25.44 -12.12
N MET A 31 7.47 24.20 -11.93
CA MET A 31 8.32 23.02 -12.03
C MET A 31 8.70 22.80 -13.50
N SER A 32 9.95 23.17 -13.82
CA SER A 32 10.64 22.68 -15.02
C SER A 32 10.93 21.20 -14.82
N GLU A 33 10.50 20.38 -15.78
CA GLU A 33 11.06 19.04 -15.97
C GLU A 33 12.59 19.13 -16.11
N ASN A 34 13.23 18.06 -15.66
CA ASN A 34 14.64 17.71 -15.87
C ASN A 34 15.64 18.20 -14.81
N GLN A 35 15.67 17.49 -13.67
CA GLN A 35 16.91 17.26 -12.92
C GLN A 35 16.99 15.80 -12.49
N SER A 36 17.95 15.09 -13.08
CA SER A 36 18.56 13.89 -12.51
C SER A 36 18.99 14.18 -11.07
N ASN A 37 18.31 13.59 -10.08
CA ASN A 37 18.62 13.78 -8.67
C ASN A 37 19.87 12.96 -8.30
N ALA A 38 21.04 13.44 -8.71
CA ALA A 38 22.32 13.09 -8.09
C ALA A 38 22.58 14.14 -7.00
N GLY A 39 22.31 13.83 -5.73
CA GLY A 39 22.66 14.77 -4.65
C GLY A 39 22.19 14.51 -3.22
N THR A 40 21.17 13.69 -2.98
CA THR A 40 20.71 13.39 -1.61
C THR A 40 20.76 11.90 -1.32
N ALA A 41 21.37 11.52 -0.18
CA ALA A 41 21.37 10.13 0.27
C ALA A 41 19.93 9.62 0.48
N PRO A 42 19.64 8.33 0.23
CA PRO A 42 18.32 7.75 0.48
C PRO A 42 17.88 7.95 1.94
N ALA A 43 16.58 8.20 2.15
CA ALA A 43 16.02 8.40 3.49
C ALA A 43 16.06 7.12 4.36
N VAL A 44 16.06 5.95 3.70
CA VAL A 44 16.24 4.63 4.31
C VAL A 44 17.13 3.77 3.41
N PRO A 45 17.89 2.79 3.95
CA PRO A 45 18.77 1.95 3.14
C PRO A 45 18.01 1.05 2.16
N ALA A 46 16.84 0.54 2.55
CA ALA A 46 16.01 -0.31 1.70
C ALA A 46 14.52 -0.17 2.01
N VAL A 47 13.70 -0.54 1.03
CA VAL A 47 12.23 -0.63 1.14
C VAL A 47 11.81 -2.08 0.89
N LEU A 48 11.10 -2.67 1.83
CA LEU A 48 10.68 -4.07 1.84
C LEU A 48 9.16 -4.14 1.91
N VAL A 49 8.53 -4.67 0.87
CA VAL A 49 7.07 -4.57 0.73
C VAL A 49 6.41 -5.95 0.70
N PHE A 50 5.43 -6.13 1.56
CA PHE A 50 4.57 -7.31 1.70
C PHE A 50 3.16 -6.89 1.37
N GLY A 51 2.40 -7.76 0.70
CA GLY A 51 1.07 -7.36 0.29
C GLY A 51 0.41 -8.22 -0.77
N ASP A 52 -0.64 -7.64 -1.34
CA ASP A 52 -1.40 -8.19 -2.46
C ASP A 52 -1.07 -7.47 -3.78
N SER A 53 -2.03 -7.51 -4.70
CA SER A 53 -1.97 -6.89 -6.03
C SER A 53 -1.70 -5.38 -6.02
N ILE A 54 -2.07 -4.67 -4.95
CA ILE A 54 -1.89 -3.21 -4.84
C ILE A 54 -0.41 -2.84 -4.91
N VAL A 55 0.47 -3.70 -4.38
CA VAL A 55 1.90 -3.42 -4.26
C VAL A 55 2.80 -4.41 -5.00
N ASP A 56 2.22 -5.45 -5.63
CA ASP A 56 2.96 -6.45 -6.40
C ASP A 56 3.57 -5.85 -7.68
N THR A 57 4.85 -6.14 -7.88
CA THR A 57 5.66 -5.69 -9.02
C THR A 57 5.99 -6.81 -10.01
N GLY A 58 5.44 -8.01 -9.81
CA GLY A 58 5.49 -9.14 -10.73
C GLY A 58 5.86 -10.49 -10.13
N ASN A 59 5.71 -10.72 -8.82
CA ASN A 59 5.97 -12.03 -8.21
C ASN A 59 5.03 -13.12 -8.76
N ASN A 60 3.81 -12.75 -9.14
CA ASN A 60 2.83 -13.69 -9.69
C ASN A 60 3.17 -14.23 -11.09
N ASN A 61 4.14 -13.64 -11.79
CA ASN A 61 4.46 -13.99 -13.18
C ASN A 61 4.85 -15.46 -13.35
N GLY A 62 5.62 -16.00 -12.39
CA GLY A 62 6.12 -17.37 -12.41
C GLY A 62 5.21 -18.40 -11.73
N LEU A 63 4.11 -17.97 -11.11
CA LEU A 63 3.23 -18.85 -10.33
C LEU A 63 2.11 -19.43 -11.19
N ASN A 64 1.54 -20.57 -10.82
CA ASN A 64 0.28 -21.04 -11.40
C ASN A 64 -0.90 -20.47 -10.60
N THR A 65 -1.22 -19.20 -10.86
CA THR A 65 -2.25 -18.41 -10.15
C THR A 65 -3.22 -17.76 -11.13
N ILE A 66 -4.45 -17.52 -10.67
CA ILE A 66 -5.47 -16.75 -11.41
C ILE A 66 -5.19 -15.24 -11.37
N ALA A 67 -4.37 -14.76 -10.43
CA ALA A 67 -4.07 -13.35 -10.26
C ALA A 67 -2.78 -12.98 -11.02
N LYS A 68 -2.86 -12.80 -12.34
CA LYS A 68 -1.73 -12.33 -13.16
C LYS A 68 -2.08 -11.05 -13.89
N CYS A 69 -1.08 -10.20 -14.08
CA CYS A 69 -1.17 -8.97 -14.86
C CYS A 69 0.05 -8.82 -15.78
N ASN A 70 0.57 -9.94 -16.30
CA ASN A 70 1.70 -9.99 -17.23
C ASN A 70 1.27 -10.03 -18.71
N PHE A 71 0.12 -9.42 -19.02
CA PHE A 71 -0.46 -9.34 -20.35
C PHE A 71 -1.09 -7.95 -20.60
N PRO A 72 -1.32 -7.51 -21.85
CA PRO A 72 -2.00 -6.25 -22.14
C PRO A 72 -3.43 -6.20 -21.55
N PRO A 73 -3.93 -5.03 -21.08
CA PRO A 73 -3.36 -3.69 -21.23
C PRO A 73 -2.37 -3.27 -20.14
N TYR A 74 -2.05 -4.15 -19.18
CA TYR A 74 -1.13 -3.82 -18.09
C TYR A 74 0.25 -3.39 -18.61
N GLY A 75 0.85 -2.40 -17.94
CA GLY A 75 2.15 -1.86 -18.33
C GLY A 75 2.18 -0.96 -19.58
N ILE A 76 1.03 -0.57 -20.16
CA ILE A 76 0.99 0.32 -21.33
C ILE A 76 1.66 1.69 -21.09
N ASN A 77 1.68 2.18 -19.85
CA ASN A 77 2.35 3.41 -19.42
C ASN A 77 3.67 3.13 -18.66
N PHE A 78 4.12 1.88 -18.59
CA PHE A 78 5.40 1.52 -17.97
C PHE A 78 6.54 1.67 -19.00
N PRO A 79 7.80 1.95 -18.59
CA PRO A 79 8.92 2.00 -19.51
C PRO A 79 9.00 0.78 -20.45
N GLY A 80 8.99 1.06 -21.75
CA GLY A 80 8.98 0.04 -22.80
C GLY A 80 7.59 -0.53 -23.13
N HIS A 81 6.52 0.05 -22.60
CA HIS A 81 5.11 -0.27 -22.92
C HIS A 81 4.78 -1.76 -22.83
N ARG A 82 5.30 -2.44 -21.80
CA ARG A 82 5.20 -3.89 -21.63
C ARG A 82 4.68 -4.27 -20.26
N PRO A 83 3.88 -5.34 -20.17
CA PRO A 83 3.37 -5.81 -18.89
C PRO A 83 4.51 -6.40 -18.05
N THR A 84 4.66 -5.91 -16.81
CA THR A 84 5.68 -6.42 -15.87
C THR A 84 5.10 -7.36 -14.82
N GLY A 85 3.77 -7.51 -14.75
CA GLY A 85 3.09 -8.14 -13.63
C GLY A 85 2.61 -7.18 -12.55
N ARG A 86 2.84 -5.86 -12.72
CA ARG A 86 2.17 -4.81 -11.93
C ARG A 86 0.69 -4.78 -12.30
N PHE A 87 -0.20 -4.72 -11.31
CA PHE A 87 -1.65 -4.62 -11.50
C PHE A 87 -2.07 -3.18 -11.86
N CYS A 88 -1.33 -2.55 -12.77
CA CYS A 88 -1.49 -1.17 -13.18
C CYS A 88 -0.95 -0.99 -14.62
N ASN A 89 -1.32 0.13 -15.24
CA ASN A 89 -0.74 0.55 -16.51
C ASN A 89 0.69 1.04 -16.37
N GLY A 90 1.14 1.42 -15.17
CA GLY A 90 2.48 1.93 -14.93
C GLY A 90 3.01 1.50 -13.57
N ARG A 91 3.57 2.47 -12.82
CA ARG A 91 4.04 2.26 -11.45
C ARG A 91 2.89 1.90 -10.50
N VAL A 92 3.22 1.11 -9.49
CA VAL A 92 2.33 0.77 -8.36
C VAL A 92 2.82 1.49 -7.09
N PRO A 93 1.99 1.62 -6.03
CA PRO A 93 2.36 2.24 -4.76
C PRO A 93 3.75 1.90 -4.22
N SER A 94 4.20 0.65 -4.33
CA SER A 94 5.54 0.23 -3.87
C SER A 94 6.68 0.93 -4.63
N ASP A 95 6.52 1.22 -5.93
CA ASP A 95 7.48 2.01 -6.71
C ASP A 95 7.50 3.47 -6.24
N PHE A 96 6.32 4.06 -6.01
CA PHE A 96 6.22 5.45 -5.56
C PHE A 96 6.85 5.63 -4.18
N ILE A 97 6.62 4.71 -3.25
CA ILE A 97 7.25 4.73 -1.92
C ILE A 97 8.78 4.69 -2.04
N ALA A 98 9.32 3.74 -2.81
CA ALA A 98 10.77 3.63 -3.00
C ALA A 98 11.39 4.86 -3.68
N SER A 99 10.68 5.42 -4.67
CA SER A 99 11.12 6.59 -5.42
C SER A 99 11.11 7.86 -4.57
N LEU A 100 10.05 8.09 -3.79
CA LEU A 100 9.93 9.25 -2.90
C LEU A 100 10.98 9.25 -1.78
N LEU A 101 11.42 8.08 -1.35
CA LEU A 101 12.48 7.92 -0.34
C LEU A 101 13.89 7.97 -0.93
N GLY A 102 14.02 8.18 -2.25
CA GLY A 102 15.30 8.24 -2.94
C GLY A 102 16.04 6.90 -3.02
N VAL A 103 15.35 5.77 -2.83
CA VAL A 103 15.96 4.43 -2.82
C VAL A 103 16.16 3.91 -4.24
N LYS A 104 15.08 3.88 -5.03
CA LYS A 104 15.09 3.52 -6.45
C LYS A 104 13.77 3.89 -7.11
N GLU A 105 13.80 4.07 -8.43
CA GLU A 105 12.60 4.44 -9.20
C GLU A 105 11.58 3.30 -9.32
N TYR A 106 12.06 2.06 -9.43
CA TYR A 106 11.24 0.85 -9.59
C TYR A 106 11.69 -0.22 -8.61
N LEU A 107 10.76 -0.71 -7.79
CA LEU A 107 11.05 -1.77 -6.83
C LEU A 107 10.87 -3.14 -7.54
N PRO A 108 11.88 -4.03 -7.53
CA PRO A 108 11.77 -5.29 -8.24
C PRO A 108 11.05 -6.36 -7.40
N PRO A 109 10.30 -7.28 -8.03
CA PRO A 109 9.74 -8.45 -7.36
C PRO A 109 10.86 -9.41 -6.96
N TYR A 110 10.80 -9.98 -5.75
CA TYR A 110 11.81 -10.89 -5.23
C TYR A 110 11.96 -12.20 -6.05
N LEU A 111 10.87 -12.69 -6.65
CA LEU A 111 10.89 -13.85 -7.55
C LEU A 111 11.19 -13.46 -9.01
N GLY A 112 11.54 -12.19 -9.27
CA GLY A 112 11.89 -11.69 -10.59
C GLY A 112 13.20 -12.29 -11.12
N LYS A 113 13.30 -12.35 -12.46
CA LYS A 113 14.56 -12.72 -13.13
C LYS A 113 15.51 -11.52 -13.11
N GLY A 114 16.81 -11.78 -12.90
CA GLY A 114 17.85 -10.77 -13.04
C GLY A 114 18.06 -9.86 -11.84
N LEU A 115 17.59 -10.23 -10.65
CA LEU A 115 17.92 -9.51 -9.41
C LEU A 115 19.42 -9.55 -9.14
N GLY A 116 20.05 -8.38 -9.10
CA GLY A 116 21.46 -8.22 -8.78
C GLY A 116 21.70 -7.93 -7.29
N PRO A 117 22.97 -7.96 -6.84
CA PRO A 117 23.31 -7.60 -5.46
C PRO A 117 22.83 -6.20 -5.06
N ALA A 118 22.96 -5.20 -5.93
CA ALA A 118 22.52 -3.83 -5.64
C ALA A 118 20.99 -3.74 -5.42
N ASP A 119 20.21 -4.52 -6.16
CA ASP A 119 18.76 -4.59 -5.98
C ASP A 119 18.42 -5.14 -4.60
N LEU A 120 19.08 -6.25 -4.23
CA LEU A 120 18.88 -6.90 -2.95
C LEU A 120 19.29 -5.98 -1.78
N LEU A 121 20.40 -5.25 -1.88
CA LEU A 121 20.83 -4.37 -0.77
C LEU A 121 19.90 -3.17 -0.54
N THR A 122 19.10 -2.80 -1.53
CA THR A 122 18.20 -1.63 -1.49
C THR A 122 16.72 -2.01 -1.44
N GLY A 123 16.41 -3.30 -1.34
CA GLY A 123 15.06 -3.80 -1.08
C GLY A 123 14.27 -4.23 -2.32
N VAL A 124 13.22 -5.01 -2.04
CA VAL A 124 12.43 -5.77 -3.01
C VAL A 124 10.96 -5.87 -2.55
N VAL A 125 10.10 -6.36 -3.44
CA VAL A 125 8.70 -6.69 -3.14
C VAL A 125 8.54 -8.21 -2.95
N PHE A 126 7.89 -8.61 -1.86
CA PHE A 126 7.44 -9.97 -1.56
C PHE A 126 5.94 -10.18 -1.81
N ALA A 127 5.19 -9.10 -2.04
CA ALA A 127 3.77 -9.11 -2.30
C ALA A 127 3.36 -10.03 -3.45
N SER A 128 2.13 -10.55 -3.39
CA SER A 128 1.56 -11.46 -4.39
C SER A 128 0.09 -11.17 -4.61
N GLY A 129 -0.31 -10.88 -5.85
CA GLY A 129 -1.71 -10.66 -6.19
C GLY A 129 -2.62 -11.82 -5.74
N GLY A 130 -3.77 -11.51 -5.12
CA GLY A 130 -4.69 -12.50 -4.58
C GLY A 130 -4.34 -13.00 -3.17
N ALA A 131 -3.28 -12.45 -2.54
CA ALA A 131 -2.94 -12.76 -1.17
C ALA A 131 -3.89 -12.05 -0.18
N GLY A 132 -4.09 -12.67 0.97
CA GLY A 132 -4.91 -12.12 2.06
C GLY A 132 -4.31 -12.41 3.43
N LEU A 133 -4.86 -11.75 4.45
CA LEU A 133 -4.55 -11.98 5.86
C LEU A 133 -5.16 -13.30 6.37
N ASP A 134 -6.29 -13.70 5.80
CA ASP A 134 -6.89 -15.02 5.92
C ASP A 134 -6.13 -16.01 5.01
N PRO A 135 -5.54 -17.09 5.58
CA PRO A 135 -4.84 -18.10 4.79
C PRO A 135 -5.70 -18.71 3.67
N LEU A 136 -7.03 -18.74 3.84
CA LEU A 136 -7.94 -19.25 2.82
C LEU A 136 -7.91 -18.39 1.55
N THR A 137 -7.82 -17.07 1.67
CA THR A 137 -7.82 -16.14 0.54
C THR A 137 -6.69 -16.45 -0.44
N SER A 138 -5.46 -16.54 0.09
CA SER A 138 -4.28 -16.85 -0.72
C SER A 138 -4.38 -18.25 -1.34
N LYS A 139 -4.95 -19.22 -0.61
CA LYS A 139 -5.17 -20.58 -1.10
C LYS A 139 -6.13 -20.63 -2.29
N LEU A 140 -7.25 -19.89 -2.23
CA LEU A 140 -8.23 -19.84 -3.32
C LEU A 140 -7.63 -19.23 -4.60
N ALA A 141 -6.76 -18.22 -4.46
CA ALA A 141 -6.09 -17.58 -5.59
C ALA A 141 -4.84 -18.34 -6.09
N SER A 142 -4.37 -19.36 -5.37
CA SER A 142 -3.02 -19.94 -5.55
C SER A 142 -1.92 -18.88 -5.49
N ALA A 143 -2.08 -17.89 -4.61
CA ALA A 143 -1.14 -16.79 -4.38
C ALA A 143 -0.12 -17.15 -3.29
N ILE A 144 0.96 -16.36 -3.17
CA ILE A 144 1.92 -16.49 -2.07
C ILE A 144 1.24 -15.98 -0.80
N SER A 145 0.99 -16.89 0.15
CA SER A 145 0.37 -16.56 1.43
C SER A 145 1.22 -15.60 2.25
N LEU A 146 0.60 -14.91 3.22
CA LEU A 146 1.31 -14.04 4.16
C LEU A 146 2.55 -14.73 4.78
N GLN A 147 2.40 -15.99 5.21
CA GLN A 147 3.49 -16.79 5.73
C GLN A 147 4.56 -17.10 4.66
N GLY A 148 4.16 -17.40 3.43
CA GLY A 148 5.08 -17.57 2.32
C GLY A 148 5.89 -16.30 2.01
N GLN A 149 5.27 -15.11 2.12
CA GLN A 149 5.99 -13.85 1.96
C GLN A 149 7.03 -13.64 3.07
N LEU A 150 6.75 -14.06 4.31
CA LEU A 150 7.72 -14.06 5.41
C LEU A 150 8.91 -15.01 5.14
N GLU A 151 8.63 -16.19 4.59
CA GLU A 151 9.66 -17.18 4.24
C GLU A 151 10.58 -16.66 3.13
N LEU A 152 10.01 -16.04 2.09
CA LEU A 152 10.79 -15.36 1.05
C LEU A 152 11.64 -14.22 1.64
N PHE A 153 11.11 -13.48 2.61
CA PHE A 153 11.90 -12.46 3.30
C PHE A 153 13.04 -13.05 4.12
N ARG A 154 12.83 -14.17 4.83
CA ARG A 154 13.89 -14.87 5.57
C ARG A 154 15.00 -15.36 4.63
N GLU A 155 14.65 -15.90 3.47
CA GLU A 155 15.60 -16.27 2.42
C GLU A 155 16.36 -15.03 1.89
N TYR A 156 15.64 -13.94 1.60
CA TYR A 156 16.22 -12.67 1.19
C TYR A 156 17.25 -12.16 2.21
N LYS A 157 16.96 -12.23 3.52
CA LYS A 157 17.91 -11.82 4.56
C LYS A 157 19.21 -12.62 4.51
N GLN A 158 19.14 -13.91 4.25
CA GLN A 158 20.33 -14.75 4.09
C GLN A 158 21.18 -14.29 2.89
N LYS A 159 20.53 -13.98 1.76
CA LYS A 159 21.22 -13.45 0.56
C LYS A 159 21.88 -12.10 0.84
N VAL A 160 21.18 -11.18 1.51
CA VAL A 160 21.74 -9.87 1.88
C VAL A 160 22.93 -10.01 2.83
N ARG A 161 22.86 -10.91 3.82
CA ARG A 161 24.00 -11.20 4.71
C ARG A 161 25.20 -11.78 3.94
N ALA A 162 24.97 -12.63 2.95
CA ALA A 162 26.03 -13.17 2.11
C ALA A 162 26.70 -12.09 1.24
N ILE A 163 25.95 -11.06 0.81
CA ILE A 163 26.47 -9.97 -0.02
C ILE A 163 27.18 -8.89 0.82
N ALA A 164 26.53 -8.41 1.88
CA ALA A 164 26.98 -7.25 2.67
C ALA A 164 27.85 -7.61 3.87
N GLY A 165 27.85 -8.88 4.29
CA GLY A 165 28.35 -9.29 5.60
C GLY A 165 27.33 -9.03 6.71
N GLY A 166 27.51 -9.71 7.85
CA GLY A 166 26.52 -9.71 8.94
C GLY A 166 26.23 -8.33 9.52
N GLU A 167 27.27 -7.56 9.86
CA GLU A 167 27.08 -6.26 10.52
C GLU A 167 26.35 -5.25 9.62
N MET A 168 26.76 -5.15 8.36
CA MET A 168 26.12 -4.23 7.41
C MET A 168 24.69 -4.67 7.08
N ALA A 169 24.43 -5.97 6.97
CA ALA A 169 23.08 -6.49 6.75
C ALA A 169 22.13 -6.13 7.89
N GLU A 170 22.56 -6.24 9.16
CA GLU A 170 21.72 -5.84 10.30
C GLU A 170 21.46 -4.32 10.31
N ARG A 171 22.42 -3.49 9.88
CA ARG A 171 22.19 -2.04 9.69
C ARG A 171 21.18 -1.77 8.59
N ILE A 172 21.23 -2.52 7.48
CA ILE A 172 20.24 -2.42 6.40
C ILE A 172 18.86 -2.79 6.95
N PHE A 173 18.69 -3.96 7.58
CA PHE A 173 17.38 -4.41 8.06
C PHE A 173 16.78 -3.47 9.10
N SER A 174 17.56 -3.09 10.13
CA SER A 174 17.08 -2.18 11.17
C SER A 174 16.79 -0.76 10.66
N GLY A 175 17.49 -0.32 9.61
CA GLY A 175 17.24 0.98 8.98
C GLY A 175 16.10 0.98 7.94
N SER A 176 15.72 -0.17 7.40
CA SER A 176 14.79 -0.29 6.28
C SER A 176 13.36 0.13 6.65
N LEU A 177 12.60 0.56 5.64
CA LEU A 177 11.15 0.69 5.73
C LEU A 177 10.49 -0.62 5.30
N TYR A 178 9.57 -1.09 6.12
CA TYR A 178 8.71 -2.25 5.84
C TYR A 178 7.30 -1.74 5.57
N VAL A 179 6.63 -2.29 4.56
CA VAL A 179 5.25 -1.94 4.23
C VAL A 179 4.42 -3.23 4.14
N LEU A 180 3.29 -3.28 4.84
CA LEU A 180 2.30 -4.34 4.75
C LEU A 180 1.00 -3.79 4.16
N CYS A 181 0.52 -4.38 3.06
CA CYS A 181 -0.71 -3.98 2.38
C CYS A 181 -1.55 -5.22 2.00
N LEU A 182 -2.42 -5.66 2.92
CA LEU A 182 -3.32 -6.81 2.75
C LEU A 182 -4.67 -6.52 3.43
N GLY A 183 -5.68 -7.34 3.12
CA GLY A 183 -7.03 -7.22 3.71
C GLY A 183 -8.12 -7.08 2.65
N SER A 184 -7.79 -6.46 1.51
CA SER A 184 -8.77 -6.16 0.46
C SER A 184 -9.34 -7.44 -0.16
N ASP A 185 -8.48 -8.41 -0.48
CA ASP A 185 -8.88 -9.69 -1.08
C ASP A 185 -9.66 -10.57 -0.10
N ASP A 186 -9.40 -10.45 1.21
CA ASP A 186 -10.14 -11.16 2.26
C ASP A 186 -11.62 -10.75 2.25
N VAL A 187 -11.89 -9.44 2.15
CA VAL A 187 -13.24 -8.88 2.06
C VAL A 187 -13.87 -9.17 0.69
N ALA A 188 -13.16 -8.80 -0.38
CA ALA A 188 -13.71 -8.74 -1.74
C ALA A 188 -13.85 -10.12 -2.41
N ASN A 189 -12.95 -11.05 -2.10
CA ASN A 189 -12.82 -12.33 -2.82
C ASN A 189 -13.08 -13.55 -1.94
N THR A 190 -13.11 -13.41 -0.60
CA THR A 190 -13.28 -14.55 0.32
C THR A 190 -14.56 -14.44 1.15
N TYR A 191 -14.69 -13.41 1.98
CA TYR A 191 -15.77 -13.33 2.96
C TYR A 191 -17.15 -13.17 2.34
N PHE A 192 -17.32 -12.18 1.45
CA PHE A 192 -18.62 -11.91 0.83
C PHE A 192 -19.03 -12.86 -0.30
N PRO A 193 -18.15 -13.22 -1.27
CA PRO A 193 -18.58 -14.00 -2.42
C PRO A 193 -18.56 -15.51 -2.20
N THR A 194 -18.05 -16.02 -1.07
CA THR A 194 -17.93 -17.46 -0.81
C THR A 194 -18.71 -17.90 0.44
N PRO A 195 -19.11 -19.17 0.55
CA PRO A 195 -19.76 -19.68 1.76
C PRO A 195 -18.76 -20.10 2.86
N PHE A 196 -17.45 -19.99 2.63
CA PHE A 196 -16.43 -20.62 3.46
C PHE A 196 -16.12 -19.91 4.78
N ARG A 197 -16.65 -18.71 4.98
CA ARG A 197 -16.45 -17.88 6.19
C ARG A 197 -17.76 -17.47 6.87
N LYS A 198 -18.84 -18.20 6.59
CA LYS A 198 -20.18 -17.95 7.18
C LYS A 198 -20.22 -18.18 8.70
N GLU A 199 -19.22 -18.84 9.25
CA GLU A 199 -19.05 -18.99 10.70
C GLU A 199 -18.66 -17.69 11.41
N TYR A 200 -18.21 -16.66 10.69
CA TYR A 200 -17.90 -15.34 11.25
C TYR A 200 -18.97 -14.31 10.87
N ASP A 201 -19.43 -13.54 11.85
CA ASP A 201 -20.08 -12.26 11.59
C ASP A 201 -19.03 -11.20 11.18
N PRO A 202 -19.43 -10.03 10.64
CA PRO A 202 -18.46 -9.04 10.16
C PRO A 202 -17.48 -8.55 11.25
N PRO A 203 -17.90 -8.22 12.49
CA PRO A 203 -16.95 -7.84 13.53
C PRO A 203 -15.94 -8.93 13.90
N SER A 204 -16.37 -10.20 14.01
CA SER A 204 -15.47 -11.31 14.31
C SER A 204 -14.51 -11.62 13.18
N TYR A 205 -14.93 -11.48 11.92
CA TYR A 205 -14.03 -11.62 10.78
C TYR A 205 -13.02 -10.46 10.71
N ALA A 206 -13.45 -9.21 10.92
CA ALA A 206 -12.52 -8.07 11.02
C ALA A 206 -11.45 -8.31 12.09
N ASN A 207 -11.85 -8.78 13.27
CA ASN A 207 -10.93 -9.12 14.36
C ASN A 207 -9.96 -10.26 13.99
N LEU A 208 -10.39 -11.27 13.22
CA LEU A 208 -9.50 -12.30 12.68
C LEU A 208 -8.41 -11.69 11.79
N LEU A 209 -8.79 -10.80 10.87
CA LEU A 209 -7.86 -10.12 9.97
C LEU A 209 -6.89 -9.21 10.75
N VAL A 210 -7.39 -8.43 11.72
CA VAL A 210 -6.56 -7.58 12.58
C VAL A 210 -5.52 -8.42 13.33
N ARG A 211 -5.92 -9.54 13.94
CA ARG A 211 -4.99 -10.44 14.64
C ARG A 211 -3.91 -10.99 13.72
N SER A 212 -4.27 -11.36 12.50
CA SER A 212 -3.31 -11.86 11.50
C SER A 212 -2.30 -10.77 11.12
N ALA A 213 -2.77 -9.56 10.82
CA ALA A 213 -1.90 -8.41 10.51
C ALA A 213 -0.95 -8.07 11.68
N VAL A 214 -1.49 -7.98 12.90
CA VAL A 214 -0.71 -7.69 14.12
C VAL A 214 0.33 -8.77 14.40
N SER A 215 -0.03 -10.05 14.20
CA SER A 215 0.92 -11.16 14.33
C SER A 215 2.07 -11.02 13.35
N PHE A 216 1.78 -10.67 12.10
CA PHE A 216 2.81 -10.46 11.09
C PHE A 216 3.71 -9.27 11.38
N VAL A 217 3.14 -8.15 11.87
CA VAL A 217 3.94 -7.00 12.33
C VAL A 217 4.90 -7.42 13.44
N LYS A 218 4.46 -8.25 14.40
CA LYS A 218 5.33 -8.79 15.45
C LYS A 218 6.45 -9.67 14.88
N GLU A 219 6.17 -10.52 13.90
CA GLU A 219 7.19 -11.28 13.18
C GLU A 219 8.23 -10.35 12.51
N LEU A 220 7.79 -9.29 11.83
CA LEU A 220 8.70 -8.32 11.23
C LEU A 220 9.59 -7.61 12.27
N ILE A 221 9.04 -7.27 13.45
CA ILE A 221 9.80 -6.69 14.56
C ILE A 221 10.87 -7.68 15.07
N GLN A 222 10.49 -8.95 15.25
CA GLN A 222 11.40 -10.04 15.63
C GLN A 222 12.50 -10.25 14.59
N GLU A 223 12.17 -10.08 13.31
CA GLU A 223 13.10 -10.12 12.20
C GLU A 223 13.95 -8.83 12.04
N GLY A 224 13.93 -7.93 13.02
CA GLY A 224 14.80 -6.75 13.05
C GLY A 224 14.20 -5.49 12.44
N GLY A 225 12.96 -5.54 11.95
CA GLY A 225 12.24 -4.37 11.45
C GLY A 225 12.03 -3.33 12.55
N ARG A 226 12.23 -2.05 12.22
CA ARG A 226 12.06 -0.92 13.15
C ARG A 226 11.11 0.16 12.64
N ARG A 227 10.87 0.21 11.33
CA ARG A 227 10.00 1.18 10.67
C ARG A 227 9.00 0.43 9.82
N ILE A 228 7.74 0.34 10.26
CA ILE A 228 6.73 -0.49 9.63
C ILE A 228 5.47 0.33 9.36
N GLY A 229 5.13 0.50 8.09
CA GLY A 229 3.83 1.02 7.67
C GLY A 229 2.86 -0.12 7.41
N VAL A 230 1.65 -0.03 7.97
CA VAL A 230 0.57 -0.98 7.71
C VAL A 230 -0.60 -0.25 7.08
N VAL A 231 -0.93 -0.62 5.85
CA VAL A 231 -1.93 0.04 5.01
C VAL A 231 -3.30 -0.55 5.30
N GLY A 232 -4.29 0.31 5.54
CA GLY A 232 -5.68 -0.09 5.71
C GLY A 232 -6.33 -0.58 4.41
N ILE A 233 -7.54 -1.12 4.53
CA ILE A 233 -8.38 -1.49 3.39
C ILE A 233 -9.02 -0.20 2.81
N PRO A 234 -9.05 -0.01 1.49
CA PRO A 234 -9.74 1.12 0.87
C PRO A 234 -11.26 1.01 1.06
N PRO A 235 -12.09 1.96 0.55
CA PRO A 235 -13.53 1.77 0.38
C PRO A 235 -13.82 0.64 -0.63
N ILE A 236 -13.55 -0.60 -0.23
CA ILE A 236 -13.47 -1.77 -1.09
C ILE A 236 -14.82 -2.12 -1.72
N GLY A 237 -15.94 -1.80 -1.07
CA GLY A 237 -17.26 -1.93 -1.65
C GLY A 237 -17.51 -1.00 -2.84
N CYS A 238 -16.67 0.03 -3.03
CA CYS A 238 -16.76 0.97 -4.14
C CYS A 238 -15.90 0.60 -5.36
N VAL A 239 -15.09 -0.46 -5.30
CA VAL A 239 -14.31 -0.87 -6.48
C VAL A 239 -15.24 -1.44 -7.57
N PRO A 240 -14.89 -1.33 -8.87
CA PRO A 240 -15.79 -1.69 -9.95
C PRO A 240 -16.37 -3.11 -9.87
N SER A 241 -15.56 -4.10 -9.46
CA SER A 241 -16.03 -5.48 -9.31
C SER A 241 -17.11 -5.60 -8.23
N GLN A 242 -16.88 -5.02 -7.05
CA GLN A 242 -17.82 -5.08 -5.92
C GLN A 242 -19.11 -4.32 -6.21
N ARG A 243 -19.03 -3.16 -6.88
CA ARG A 243 -20.22 -2.43 -7.38
C ARG A 243 -21.02 -3.25 -8.38
N THR A 244 -20.35 -4.04 -9.21
CA THR A 244 -21.01 -4.90 -10.21
C THR A 244 -21.72 -6.09 -9.56
N VAL A 245 -21.11 -6.75 -8.59
CA VAL A 245 -21.66 -7.97 -7.99
C VAL A 245 -22.62 -7.71 -6.81
N ALA A 246 -22.45 -6.61 -6.09
CA ALA A 246 -23.17 -6.33 -4.84
C ALA A 246 -23.81 -4.94 -4.77
N GLY A 247 -23.64 -4.10 -5.79
CA GLY A 247 -24.17 -2.72 -5.82
C GLY A 247 -25.62 -2.58 -6.31
N GLY A 248 -26.32 -3.69 -6.60
CA GLY A 248 -27.67 -3.67 -7.15
C GLY A 248 -27.76 -3.04 -8.55
N ALA A 249 -28.98 -2.68 -8.98
CA ALA A 249 -29.23 -2.13 -10.31
C ALA A 249 -28.48 -0.81 -10.58
N GLU A 250 -28.29 0.01 -9.55
CA GLU A 250 -27.59 1.29 -9.63
C GLU A 250 -26.07 1.16 -9.56
N ARG A 251 -25.56 -0.06 -9.34
CA ARG A 251 -24.13 -0.33 -9.08
C ARG A 251 -23.60 0.60 -7.99
N ALA A 252 -24.34 0.77 -6.90
CA ALA A 252 -23.90 1.54 -5.74
C ALA A 252 -22.69 0.87 -5.07
N CYS A 253 -22.02 1.59 -4.15
CA CYS A 253 -21.02 0.94 -3.30
C CYS A 253 -21.67 -0.10 -2.41
N ALA A 254 -21.04 -1.27 -2.27
CA ALA A 254 -21.54 -2.34 -1.43
C ALA A 254 -21.30 -2.01 0.06
N ALA A 255 -22.40 -1.76 0.79
CA ALA A 255 -22.33 -1.23 2.16
C ALA A 255 -21.67 -2.19 3.15
N GLY A 256 -21.98 -3.49 3.09
CA GLY A 256 -21.41 -4.49 4.01
C GLY A 256 -19.89 -4.62 3.86
N GLN A 257 -19.38 -4.59 2.64
CA GLN A 257 -17.95 -4.60 2.32
C GLN A 257 -17.25 -3.38 2.93
N ASN A 258 -17.86 -2.20 2.78
CA ASN A 258 -17.36 -0.95 3.35
C ASN A 258 -17.44 -0.89 4.87
N GLU A 259 -18.44 -1.52 5.48
CA GLU A 259 -18.55 -1.68 6.93
C GLU A 259 -17.44 -2.59 7.47
N LEU A 260 -17.26 -3.77 6.87
CA LEU A 260 -16.19 -4.70 7.26
C LEU A 260 -14.79 -4.09 7.11
N ALA A 261 -14.55 -3.34 6.03
CA ALA A 261 -13.31 -2.61 5.83
C ALA A 261 -13.05 -1.56 6.92
N ARG A 262 -14.07 -0.81 7.35
CA ARG A 262 -13.95 0.16 8.45
C ARG A 262 -13.71 -0.51 9.79
N LEU A 263 -14.43 -1.60 10.10
CA LEU A 263 -14.19 -2.38 11.32
C LEU A 263 -12.75 -2.90 11.41
N TYR A 264 -12.22 -3.42 10.30
CA TYR A 264 -10.82 -3.82 10.21
C TYR A 264 -9.87 -2.63 10.42
N ASN A 265 -10.10 -1.52 9.72
CA ASN A 265 -9.24 -0.34 9.78
C ASN A 265 -9.18 0.28 11.18
N GLU A 266 -10.33 0.41 11.85
CA GLU A 266 -10.44 0.93 13.22
C GLU A 266 -9.70 0.01 14.21
N GLY A 267 -9.93 -1.30 14.12
CA GLY A 267 -9.24 -2.28 14.97
C GLY A 267 -7.72 -2.30 14.73
N LEU A 268 -7.30 -2.23 13.46
CA LEU A 268 -5.88 -2.17 13.10
C LEU A 268 -5.21 -0.90 13.64
N ALA A 269 -5.83 0.27 13.46
CA ALA A 269 -5.30 1.53 13.95
C ALA A 269 -5.10 1.50 15.48
N ALA A 270 -6.07 0.98 16.21
CA ALA A 270 -5.98 0.82 17.67
C ALA A 270 -4.85 -0.13 18.08
N GLU A 271 -4.69 -1.28 17.42
CA GLU A 271 -3.62 -2.24 17.72
C GLU A 271 -2.23 -1.69 17.38
N ILE A 272 -2.08 -0.97 16.25
CA ILE A 272 -0.80 -0.33 15.89
C ILE A 272 -0.43 0.74 16.92
N GLN A 273 -1.40 1.52 17.42
CA GLN A 273 -1.18 2.48 18.50
C GLN A 273 -0.71 1.78 19.78
N GLN A 274 -1.33 0.66 20.16
CA GLN A 274 -0.91 -0.13 21.33
C GLN A 274 0.49 -0.72 21.16
N LEU A 275 0.82 -1.25 19.98
CA LEU A 275 2.15 -1.76 19.68
C LEU A 275 3.21 -0.66 19.79
N ASN A 276 2.95 0.55 19.26
CA ASN A 276 3.87 1.69 19.43
C ASN A 276 4.12 2.03 20.90
N ALA A 277 3.09 1.93 21.76
CA ALA A 277 3.24 2.18 23.19
C ALA A 277 4.06 1.09 23.91
N ASN A 278 3.99 -0.15 23.42
CA ASN A 278 4.63 -1.31 24.05
C ASN A 278 6.06 -1.59 23.55
N TYR A 279 6.41 -1.14 22.34
CA TYR A 279 7.73 -1.38 21.75
C TYR A 279 8.52 -0.08 21.61
N SER A 280 9.41 0.18 22.58
CA SER A 280 10.30 1.33 22.53
C SER A 280 11.26 1.25 21.33
N GLY A 281 11.51 2.41 20.70
CA GLY A 281 12.41 2.51 19.54
C GLY A 281 11.83 1.98 18.21
N MET A 282 10.55 1.62 18.17
CA MET A 282 9.85 1.30 16.92
C MET A 282 9.13 2.53 16.37
N ILE A 283 8.98 2.56 15.04
CA ILE A 283 8.09 3.47 14.33
C ILE A 283 7.09 2.60 13.58
N LEU A 284 5.91 2.41 14.16
CA LEU A 284 4.80 1.72 13.50
C LEU A 284 3.78 2.77 13.06
N VAL A 285 3.31 2.69 11.82
CA VAL A 285 2.37 3.68 11.28
C VAL A 285 1.21 2.95 10.63
N TYR A 286 0.00 3.23 11.10
CA TYR A 286 -1.21 2.89 10.36
C TYR A 286 -1.39 3.92 9.24
N VAL A 287 -1.57 3.45 8.01
CA VAL A 287 -1.77 4.30 6.84
C VAL A 287 -3.23 4.21 6.41
N ASP A 288 -3.98 5.26 6.69
CA ASP A 288 -5.38 5.39 6.28
C ASP A 288 -5.49 5.77 4.80
N ILE A 289 -5.84 4.79 3.98
CA ILE A 289 -6.18 5.02 2.57
C ILE A 289 -7.68 5.09 2.33
N TYR A 290 -8.51 4.80 3.34
CA TYR A 290 -9.95 4.68 3.16
C TYR A 290 -10.57 6.04 2.82
N TYR A 291 -10.41 7.01 3.72
CA TYR A 291 -11.02 8.32 3.52
C TYR A 291 -10.34 9.13 2.43
N THR A 292 -9.02 8.96 2.26
CA THR A 292 -8.27 9.58 1.17
C THR A 292 -8.80 9.14 -0.20
N LEU A 293 -9.01 7.83 -0.41
CA LEU A 293 -9.56 7.33 -1.67
C LEU A 293 -11.06 7.61 -1.81
N LEU A 294 -11.81 7.63 -0.71
CA LEU A 294 -13.21 8.02 -0.73
C LEU A 294 -13.38 9.48 -1.17
N ASP A 295 -12.54 10.39 -0.67
CA ASP A 295 -12.55 11.79 -1.09
C ASP A 295 -12.21 11.94 -2.57
N MET A 296 -11.21 11.19 -3.07
CA MET A 296 -10.90 11.18 -4.50
C MET A 296 -12.09 10.75 -5.37
N MET A 297 -12.89 9.77 -4.91
CA MET A 297 -14.07 9.31 -5.63
C MET A 297 -15.22 10.31 -5.57
N GLN A 298 -15.40 11.02 -4.45
CA GLN A 298 -16.49 11.98 -4.25
C GLN A 298 -16.17 13.36 -4.84
N ASN A 299 -14.88 13.74 -4.84
CA ASN A 299 -14.37 15.04 -5.24
C ASN A 299 -13.25 14.92 -6.30
N PRO A 300 -13.48 14.23 -7.43
CA PRO A 300 -12.42 13.91 -8.40
C PRO A 300 -11.73 15.15 -8.99
N HIS A 301 -12.44 16.28 -9.06
CA HIS A 301 -11.90 17.55 -9.56
C HIS A 301 -10.71 18.09 -8.74
N ASN A 302 -10.57 17.67 -7.48
CA ASN A 302 -9.43 18.06 -6.62
C ASN A 302 -8.14 17.30 -6.97
N TYR A 303 -8.24 16.18 -7.70
CA TYR A 303 -7.14 15.22 -7.88
C TYR A 303 -6.71 15.04 -9.33
N GLY A 304 -7.40 15.68 -10.27
CA GLY A 304 -7.05 15.65 -11.67
C GLY A 304 -8.24 15.94 -12.57
N LYS A 305 -7.99 15.90 -13.88
CA LYS A 305 -9.06 15.94 -14.86
C LYS A 305 -9.64 14.53 -15.02
N PRO A 306 -10.97 14.39 -15.23
CA PRO A 306 -11.54 13.12 -15.64
C PRO A 306 -10.78 12.58 -16.86
N TYR A 307 -10.55 11.27 -16.92
CA TYR A 307 -10.08 10.64 -18.15
C TYR A 307 -11.16 10.86 -19.22
N ASN A 308 -10.83 11.63 -20.26
CA ASN A 308 -11.64 11.77 -21.48
C ASN A 308 -11.46 10.56 -22.38
#